data_AF-A0A530CA24-F1
#
_entry.id   AF-A0A530CA24-F1
#
_cell.length_a   1.000
_cell.length_b   1.000
_cell.length_c   1.000
_cell.angle_alpha   90.00
_cell.angle_beta   90.00
_cell.angle_gamma   90.00
#
_symmetry.space_group_name_H-M   'P 1'
#
loop_
_entity.id
_entity.type
_entity.pdbx_description
1 polymer ?
#
loop_
_entity_poly.entity_id
_entity_poly.type
_entity_poly.pdbx_seq_one_letter_code
_entity_poly.pdbx_strand_id
1 'polypeptide(L)'
;MTAGIASRVAMLALTGSLVMSSPLAVASGDAVVAARQASMKAMAAAAKTVAEMFDGKRAYDPAGFKAAAEALRARTGSALIGEFPAGTLGAPSGAKAAIDQARPEFEARHIGGLASALAAKAERAPAEITEGMRMGAMLPMDGGSLLGKRPNAVQPDPATLPAEHLLHLILQDCSSCHSKFRQKVE
;
A
#
# COMPACT_ATOMS: atom_id res chain seq x y z
N MET A 1 -66.88 44.88 29.84
CA MET A 1 -67.08 43.84 28.81
C MET A 1 -65.73 43.60 28.14
N THR A 2 -65.19 42.41 28.35
CA THR A 2 -63.87 41.93 27.92
C THR A 2 -63.95 41.23 26.57
N ALA A 3 -63.02 41.52 25.66
CA ALA A 3 -62.59 40.66 24.54
C ALA A 3 -61.26 41.23 24.01
N GLY A 4 -60.13 40.54 23.89
CA GLY A 4 -59.85 39.10 23.80
C GLY A 4 -59.25 38.79 22.42
N ILE A 5 -58.01 39.23 22.15
CA ILE A 5 -57.30 38.98 20.89
C ILE A 5 -56.65 37.58 20.96
N ALA A 6 -57.13 36.64 20.15
CA ALA A 6 -56.57 35.31 20.03
C ALA A 6 -55.40 35.32 19.02
N SER A 7 -54.18 35.09 19.50
CA SER A 7 -52.99 34.92 18.65
C SER A 7 -52.78 33.43 18.39
N ARG A 8 -52.84 33.00 17.13
CA ARG A 8 -52.58 31.62 16.72
C ARG A 8 -51.07 31.39 16.65
N VAL A 9 -50.52 30.64 17.59
CA VAL A 9 -49.13 30.16 17.53
C VAL A 9 -49.09 28.94 16.62
N ALA A 10 -48.40 29.05 15.49
CA ALA A 10 -48.07 27.93 14.63
C ALA A 10 -46.85 27.19 15.20
N MET A 11 -47.02 25.94 15.62
CA MET A 11 -45.92 25.05 15.98
C MET A 11 -45.23 24.55 14.70
N LEU A 12 -43.95 24.94 14.49
CA LEU A 12 -43.07 24.27 13.54
C LEU A 12 -42.53 22.98 14.19
N ALA A 13 -42.85 21.83 13.60
CA ALA A 13 -42.27 20.54 13.97
C ALA A 13 -40.88 20.40 13.31
N LEU A 14 -39.83 20.41 14.13
CA LEU A 14 -38.45 20.16 13.70
C LEU A 14 -38.20 18.65 13.72
N THR A 15 -38.31 17.99 12.56
CA THR A 15 -37.93 16.57 12.40
C THR A 15 -36.41 16.46 12.41
N GLY A 16 -35.81 16.23 13.57
CA GLY A 16 -34.40 15.88 13.69
C GLY A 16 -34.16 14.44 13.27
N SER A 17 -33.53 14.24 12.11
CA SER A 17 -33.04 12.93 11.69
C SER A 17 -31.88 12.49 12.59
N LEU A 18 -32.16 11.61 13.55
CA LEU A 18 -31.12 10.90 14.32
C LEU A 18 -30.42 9.90 13.39
N VAL A 19 -29.21 10.25 12.96
CA VAL A 19 -28.30 9.30 12.30
C VAL A 19 -27.76 8.37 13.39
N MET A 20 -28.39 7.21 13.57
CA MET A 20 -27.87 6.16 14.45
C MET A 20 -26.67 5.49 13.79
N SER A 21 -25.46 5.90 14.20
CA SER A 21 -24.22 5.20 13.87
C SER A 21 -24.15 3.90 14.68
N SER A 22 -24.30 2.75 14.02
CA SER A 22 -24.24 1.42 14.64
C SER A 22 -22.85 1.11 15.22
N PRO A 23 -22.73 0.69 16.50
CA PRO A 23 -21.45 0.36 17.14
C PRO A 23 -20.65 -0.76 16.43
N LEU A 24 -21.36 -1.68 15.76
CA LEU A 24 -20.78 -2.81 15.03
C LEU A 24 -19.93 -2.36 13.82
N ALA A 25 -20.30 -1.26 13.16
CA ALA A 25 -19.56 -0.75 12.00
C ALA A 25 -18.20 -0.16 12.41
N VAL A 26 -18.15 0.56 13.54
CA VAL A 26 -16.92 1.15 14.07
C VAL A 26 -15.94 0.05 14.52
N ALA A 27 -16.41 -0.96 15.27
CA ALA A 27 -15.58 -2.07 15.70
C ALA A 27 -14.99 -2.89 14.52
N SER A 28 -15.75 -3.01 13.43
CA SER A 28 -15.27 -3.68 12.20
C SER A 28 -14.20 -2.85 11.47
N GLY A 29 -14.31 -1.52 11.50
CA GLY A 29 -13.32 -0.62 10.92
C GLY A 29 -11.98 -0.70 11.64
N ASP A 30 -11.97 -0.68 12.96
CA ASP A 30 -10.74 -0.77 13.77
C ASP A 30 -10.00 -2.09 13.54
N ALA A 31 -10.73 -3.21 13.44
CA ALA A 31 -10.15 -4.51 13.14
C ALA A 31 -9.48 -4.55 11.76
N VAL A 32 -10.10 -3.96 10.73
CA VAL A 32 -9.51 -3.84 9.38
C VAL A 32 -8.25 -2.97 9.40
N VAL A 33 -8.29 -1.84 10.13
CA VAL A 33 -7.13 -0.95 10.29
C VAL A 33 -5.98 -1.66 11.00
N ALA A 34 -6.25 -2.42 12.05
CA ALA A 34 -5.23 -3.19 12.74
C ALA A 34 -4.63 -4.29 11.83
N ALA A 35 -5.48 -5.02 11.10
CA ALA A 35 -5.06 -6.07 10.18
C ALA A 35 -4.13 -5.53 9.08
N ARG A 36 -4.49 -4.42 8.44
CA ARG A 36 -3.65 -3.83 7.39
C ARG A 36 -2.33 -3.28 7.91
N GLN A 37 -2.31 -2.70 9.11
CA GLN A 37 -1.07 -2.24 9.73
C GLN A 37 -0.13 -3.41 10.03
N ALA A 38 -0.67 -4.55 10.49
CA ALA A 38 0.10 -5.78 10.65
C ALA A 38 0.64 -6.29 9.30
N SER A 39 -0.18 -6.25 8.24
CA SER A 39 0.23 -6.59 6.88
C SER A 39 1.39 -5.70 6.37
N MET A 40 1.28 -4.38 6.55
CA MET A 40 2.35 -3.42 6.20
C MET A 40 3.65 -3.72 6.96
N LYS A 41 3.56 -4.04 8.26
CA LYS A 41 4.73 -4.40 9.07
C LYS A 41 5.38 -5.70 8.59
N ALA A 42 4.59 -6.71 8.23
CA ALA A 42 5.09 -7.96 7.68
C ALA A 42 5.79 -7.75 6.33
N MET A 43 5.20 -6.94 5.43
CA MET A 43 5.86 -6.56 4.17
C MET A 43 7.17 -5.81 4.39
N ALA A 44 7.21 -4.86 5.32
CA ALA A 44 8.43 -4.13 5.65
C ALA A 44 9.54 -5.07 6.18
N ALA A 45 9.18 -6.03 7.04
CA ALA A 45 10.12 -7.02 7.55
C ALA A 45 10.64 -7.96 6.45
N ALA A 46 9.77 -8.37 5.53
CA ALA A 46 10.14 -9.19 4.38
C ALA A 46 11.08 -8.43 3.43
N ALA A 47 10.72 -7.22 3.00
CA ALA A 47 11.57 -6.39 2.15
C ALA A 47 12.93 -6.11 2.80
N LYS A 48 12.96 -5.82 4.11
CA LYS A 48 14.19 -5.64 4.87
C LYS A 48 15.05 -6.90 4.87
N THR A 49 14.46 -8.08 5.07
CA THR A 49 15.18 -9.36 5.04
C THR A 49 15.89 -9.55 3.70
N VAL A 50 15.18 -9.34 2.59
CA VAL A 50 15.78 -9.46 1.25
C VAL A 50 16.87 -8.41 1.05
N ALA A 51 16.64 -7.15 1.44
CA ALA A 51 17.62 -6.08 1.33
C ALA A 51 18.91 -6.39 2.10
N GLU A 52 18.80 -6.85 3.34
CA GLU A 52 19.95 -7.19 4.17
C GLU A 52 20.78 -8.35 3.59
N MET A 53 20.14 -9.32 2.92
CA MET A 53 20.85 -10.41 2.24
C MET A 53 21.68 -9.88 1.06
N PHE A 54 21.09 -9.02 0.21
CA PHE A 54 21.82 -8.40 -0.89
C PHE A 54 22.92 -7.44 -0.40
N ASP A 55 22.65 -6.65 0.64
CA ASP A 55 23.63 -5.73 1.24
C ASP A 55 24.75 -6.43 2.01
N GLY A 56 24.70 -7.76 2.20
CA GLY A 56 25.67 -8.51 3.01
C GLY A 56 25.56 -8.24 4.52
N LYS A 57 24.50 -7.56 4.97
CA LYS A 57 24.19 -7.30 6.40
C LYS A 57 23.60 -8.52 7.10
N ARG A 58 23.08 -9.46 6.32
CA ARG A 58 22.59 -10.77 6.76
C ARG A 58 23.19 -11.85 5.86
N ALA A 59 23.54 -12.99 6.43
CA ALA A 59 23.92 -14.16 5.65
C ALA A 59 22.79 -14.53 4.67
N TYR A 60 23.14 -14.76 3.42
CA TYR A 60 22.18 -15.21 2.42
C TYR A 60 21.72 -16.64 2.75
N ASP A 61 20.41 -16.83 2.72
CA ASP A 61 19.73 -18.11 2.88
C ASP A 61 18.66 -18.22 1.80
N PRO A 62 18.77 -19.18 0.85
CA PRO A 62 17.78 -19.35 -0.22
C PRO A 62 16.37 -19.59 0.30
N ALA A 63 16.21 -20.32 1.42
CA ALA A 63 14.91 -20.61 2.00
C ALA A 63 14.29 -19.34 2.61
N GLY A 64 15.08 -18.58 3.36
CA GLY A 64 14.69 -17.28 3.90
C GLY A 64 14.39 -16.24 2.82
N PHE A 65 15.15 -16.23 1.73
CA PHE A 65 14.88 -15.35 0.57
C PHE A 65 13.53 -15.69 -0.06
N LYS A 66 13.27 -16.98 -0.32
CA LYS A 66 11.98 -17.47 -0.82
C LYS A 66 10.83 -17.11 0.11
N ALA A 67 10.96 -17.37 1.41
CA ALA A 67 9.92 -17.05 2.39
C ALA A 67 9.60 -15.55 2.43
N ALA A 68 10.61 -14.68 2.35
CA ALA A 68 10.43 -13.24 2.31
C ALA A 68 9.77 -12.76 1.01
N ALA A 69 10.19 -13.31 -0.14
CA ALA A 69 9.58 -12.98 -1.44
C ALA A 69 8.11 -13.40 -1.51
N GLU A 70 7.77 -14.60 -1.01
CA GLU A 70 6.38 -15.06 -0.89
C GLU A 70 5.57 -14.22 0.08
N ALA A 71 6.16 -13.77 1.20
CA ALA A 71 5.47 -12.89 2.14
C ALA A 71 5.09 -11.54 1.51
N LEU A 72 5.91 -11.00 0.60
CA LEU A 72 5.62 -9.82 -0.20
C LEU A 72 4.53 -10.10 -1.24
N ARG A 73 4.66 -11.19 -2.02
CA ARG A 73 3.66 -11.59 -3.02
C ARG A 73 2.27 -11.77 -2.40
N ALA A 74 2.18 -12.41 -1.25
CA ALA A 74 0.91 -12.68 -0.57
C ALA A 74 0.18 -11.43 -0.04
N ARG A 75 0.89 -10.30 0.10
CA ARG A 75 0.37 -9.06 0.73
C ARG A 75 0.35 -7.87 -0.21
N THR A 76 0.61 -8.09 -1.50
CA THR A 76 0.60 -7.07 -2.53
C THR A 76 -0.52 -7.35 -3.54
N GLY A 77 -0.72 -6.45 -4.51
CA GLY A 77 -1.78 -6.58 -5.50
C GLY A 77 -3.19 -6.51 -4.88
N SER A 78 -4.07 -7.43 -5.24
CA SER A 78 -5.46 -7.44 -4.78
C SER A 78 -5.61 -7.59 -3.26
N ALA A 79 -4.72 -8.36 -2.61
CA ALA A 79 -4.71 -8.52 -1.16
C ALA A 79 -4.50 -7.16 -0.46
N LEU A 80 -3.54 -6.37 -0.95
CA LEU A 80 -3.30 -5.02 -0.46
C LEU A 80 -4.50 -4.12 -0.68
N ILE A 81 -5.10 -4.16 -1.87
CA ILE A 81 -6.24 -3.29 -2.22
C ILE A 81 -7.44 -3.57 -1.30
N GLY A 82 -7.71 -4.85 -1.02
CA GLY A 82 -8.80 -5.29 -0.14
C GLY A 82 -8.68 -4.81 1.30
N GLU A 83 -7.48 -4.43 1.75
CA GLU A 83 -7.22 -3.90 3.09
C GLU A 83 -7.59 -2.41 3.25
N PHE A 84 -8.06 -1.74 2.18
CA PHE A 84 -8.47 -0.33 2.20
C PHE A 84 -9.92 -0.12 1.74
N PRO A 85 -10.92 -0.72 2.42
CA PRO A 85 -12.32 -0.48 2.10
C PRO A 85 -12.75 0.95 2.45
N ALA A 86 -13.76 1.45 1.74
CA ALA A 86 -14.36 2.75 2.00
C ALA A 86 -14.78 2.88 3.47
N GLY A 87 -14.58 4.07 4.06
CA GLY A 87 -14.92 4.33 5.46
C GLY A 87 -13.86 3.89 6.50
N THR A 88 -12.75 3.27 6.07
CA THR A 88 -11.62 2.91 6.97
C THR A 88 -10.39 3.82 6.82
N LEU A 89 -10.60 5.00 6.22
CA LEU A 89 -9.57 5.98 5.90
C LEU A 89 -9.67 7.20 6.83
N GLY A 90 -8.64 8.05 6.83
CA GLY A 90 -8.55 9.22 7.72
C GLY A 90 -7.91 8.89 9.07
N ALA A 91 -7.76 9.88 9.94
CA ALA A 91 -7.25 9.63 11.29
C ALA A 91 -8.26 8.77 12.09
N PRO A 92 -7.80 7.83 12.95
CA PRO A 92 -6.41 7.55 13.35
C PRO A 92 -5.71 6.49 12.48
N SER A 93 -6.30 6.14 11.34
CA SER A 93 -5.98 4.92 10.61
C SER A 93 -4.63 4.93 9.89
N GLY A 94 -3.97 6.09 9.77
CA GLY A 94 -2.72 6.33 9.06
C GLY A 94 -2.86 6.38 7.53
N ALA A 95 -4.03 6.06 6.97
CA ALA A 95 -4.34 6.15 5.55
C ALA A 95 -5.06 7.48 5.24
N LYS A 96 -4.65 8.19 4.20
CA LYS A 96 -5.33 9.43 3.78
C LYS A 96 -6.67 9.10 3.10
N ALA A 97 -7.68 9.94 3.32
CA ALA A 97 -8.95 9.88 2.58
C ALA A 97 -8.77 10.04 1.06
N ALA A 98 -7.64 10.59 0.61
CA ALA A 98 -7.27 10.68 -0.80
C ALA A 98 -7.21 9.32 -1.53
N ILE A 99 -7.10 8.20 -0.81
CA ILE A 99 -7.20 6.86 -1.42
C ILE A 99 -8.57 6.67 -2.10
N ASP A 100 -9.67 7.15 -1.50
CA ASP A 100 -11.00 7.05 -2.13
C ASP A 100 -11.10 7.97 -3.35
N GLN A 101 -10.54 9.17 -3.26
CA GLN A 101 -10.58 10.17 -4.34
C GLN A 101 -9.75 9.75 -5.56
N ALA A 102 -8.65 9.03 -5.34
CA ALA A 102 -7.75 8.54 -6.38
C ALA A 102 -7.70 7.01 -6.42
N ARG A 103 -8.86 6.35 -6.20
CA ARG A 103 -8.97 4.90 -6.12
C ARG A 103 -8.35 4.18 -7.34
N PRO A 104 -8.62 4.57 -8.60
CA PRO A 104 -8.00 3.90 -9.75
C PRO A 104 -6.47 3.98 -9.73
N GLU A 105 -5.90 5.09 -9.25
CA GLU A 105 -4.44 5.25 -9.15
C GLU A 105 -3.85 4.44 -7.98
N PHE A 106 -4.57 4.34 -6.87
CA PHE A 106 -4.18 3.48 -5.75
C PHE A 106 -4.15 2.00 -6.15
N GLU A 107 -5.08 1.58 -7.01
CA GLU A 107 -5.20 0.19 -7.47
C GLU A 107 -4.25 -0.14 -8.63
N ALA A 108 -3.92 0.83 -9.50
CA ALA A 108 -3.03 0.63 -10.65
C ALA A 108 -1.53 0.44 -10.29
N ARG A 109 -1.20 0.22 -9.02
CA ARG A 109 0.19 0.12 -8.57
C ARG A 109 0.83 -1.19 -9.00
N HIS A 110 2.08 -1.12 -9.46
CA HIS A 110 2.78 -2.25 -10.05
C HIS A 110 3.35 -3.26 -9.04
N ILE A 111 3.41 -2.89 -7.75
CA ILE A 111 4.01 -3.67 -6.67
C ILE A 111 3.60 -5.15 -6.63
N GLY A 112 2.35 -5.49 -6.95
CA GLY A 112 1.89 -6.88 -7.00
C GLY A 112 2.56 -7.71 -8.09
N GLY A 113 2.73 -7.14 -9.29
CA GLY A 113 3.45 -7.78 -10.38
C GLY A 113 4.95 -7.93 -10.08
N LEU A 114 5.56 -6.90 -9.49
CA LEU A 114 6.97 -6.93 -9.08
C LEU A 114 7.23 -8.00 -8.01
N ALA A 115 6.37 -8.07 -6.98
CA ALA A 115 6.48 -9.06 -5.91
C ALA A 115 6.26 -10.49 -6.43
N SER A 116 5.34 -10.67 -7.40
CA SER A 116 5.13 -11.96 -8.05
C SER A 116 6.35 -12.40 -8.86
N ALA A 117 6.99 -11.47 -9.60
CA ALA A 117 8.22 -11.77 -10.32
C ALA A 117 9.39 -12.09 -9.38
N LEU A 118 9.49 -11.38 -8.24
CA LEU A 118 10.52 -11.66 -7.22
C LEU A 118 10.33 -13.06 -6.63
N ALA A 119 9.11 -13.42 -6.26
CA ALA A 119 8.76 -14.74 -5.76
C ALA A 119 9.09 -15.85 -6.77
N ALA A 120 8.74 -15.67 -8.04
CA ALA A 120 9.05 -16.63 -9.10
C ALA A 120 10.58 -16.85 -9.29
N LYS A 121 11.41 -15.82 -9.05
CA LYS A 121 12.87 -15.97 -9.04
C LYS A 121 13.36 -16.66 -7.78
N ALA A 122 12.78 -16.35 -6.63
CA ALA A 122 13.14 -16.98 -5.36
C ALA A 122 12.83 -18.48 -5.33
N GLU A 123 11.83 -18.94 -6.08
CA GLU A 123 11.57 -20.38 -6.30
C GLU A 123 12.75 -21.14 -6.92
N ARG A 124 13.61 -20.44 -7.66
CA ARG A 124 14.79 -21.01 -8.34
C ARG A 124 16.09 -20.41 -7.79
N ALA A 125 16.05 -19.96 -6.53
CA ALA A 125 17.15 -19.28 -5.90
C ALA A 125 18.40 -20.20 -5.83
N PRO A 126 19.56 -19.75 -6.34
CA PRO A 126 20.82 -20.47 -6.18
C PRO A 126 21.26 -20.50 -4.71
N ALA A 127 22.21 -21.38 -4.39
CA ALA A 127 22.76 -21.54 -3.04
C ALA A 127 23.52 -20.29 -2.53
N GLU A 128 24.02 -19.46 -3.44
CA GLU A 128 24.74 -18.22 -3.16
C GLU A 128 24.19 -17.09 -4.04
N ILE A 129 24.34 -15.83 -3.62
CA ILE A 129 23.98 -14.68 -4.47
C ILE A 129 24.91 -14.66 -5.68
N THR A 130 24.34 -14.83 -6.86
CA THR A 130 25.07 -14.76 -8.14
C THR A 130 25.00 -13.37 -8.76
N GLU A 131 25.91 -13.08 -9.70
CA GLU A 131 25.88 -11.83 -10.47
C GLU A 131 24.54 -11.62 -11.19
N GLY A 132 23.89 -12.68 -11.67
CA GLY A 132 22.58 -12.59 -12.32
C GLY A 132 21.42 -12.19 -11.38
N MET A 133 21.60 -12.32 -10.06
CA MET A 133 20.64 -11.80 -9.09
C MET A 133 20.85 -10.31 -8.79
N ARG A 134 22.07 -9.80 -9.05
CA ARG A 134 22.46 -8.43 -8.76
C ARG A 134 21.89 -7.46 -9.78
N MET A 135 21.60 -6.26 -9.31
CA MET A 135 21.37 -5.14 -10.19
C MET A 135 22.73 -4.74 -10.79
N GLY A 136 22.96 -5.12 -12.05
CA GLY A 136 24.17 -4.69 -12.75
C GLY A 136 24.22 -3.17 -12.90
N ALA A 137 25.43 -2.60 -12.97
CA ALA A 137 25.68 -1.15 -13.14
C ALA A 137 25.13 -0.55 -14.47
N MET A 138 24.57 -1.38 -15.34
CA MET A 138 24.20 -1.06 -16.72
C MET A 138 22.70 -0.80 -16.96
N LEU A 139 21.84 -0.94 -15.94
CA LEU A 139 20.46 -0.49 -16.07
C LEU A 139 20.40 0.95 -15.56
N PRO A 140 20.15 1.96 -16.41
CA PRO A 140 20.01 3.32 -15.95
C PRO A 140 18.86 3.34 -14.95
N MET A 141 19.20 3.65 -13.70
CA MET A 141 18.22 4.11 -12.73
C MET A 141 17.63 5.38 -13.33
N ASP A 142 16.44 5.31 -13.89
CA ASP A 142 15.66 6.46 -14.36
C ASP A 142 15.14 7.33 -13.19
N GLY A 143 15.83 7.25 -12.06
CA GLY A 143 15.76 8.16 -10.94
C GLY A 143 16.40 9.50 -11.27
N GLY A 144 15.65 10.36 -11.95
CA GLY A 144 15.86 11.81 -11.87
C GLY A 144 16.33 12.47 -13.16
N SER A 145 15.41 12.70 -14.09
CA SER A 145 15.49 13.89 -14.94
C SER A 145 14.28 14.77 -14.67
N LEU A 146 14.56 15.98 -14.16
CA LEU A 146 13.61 17.10 -14.09
C LEU A 146 13.24 17.62 -15.50
N LEU A 147 13.74 16.99 -16.57
CA LEU A 147 13.35 17.22 -17.96
C LEU A 147 12.62 16.00 -18.53
N GLY A 148 11.30 15.97 -18.34
CA GLY A 148 10.36 15.22 -19.18
C GLY A 148 10.36 13.70 -18.99
N LYS A 149 9.33 13.18 -18.33
CA LYS A 149 8.91 11.78 -18.53
C LYS A 149 8.72 11.57 -20.04
N ARG A 150 9.51 10.71 -20.68
CA ARG A 150 9.16 10.24 -22.02
C ARG A 150 7.84 9.49 -21.89
N PRO A 151 6.73 9.94 -22.50
CA PRO A 151 5.40 9.37 -22.25
C PRO A 151 5.25 7.90 -22.66
N ASN A 152 6.25 7.31 -23.34
CA ASN A 152 6.20 5.98 -23.95
C ASN A 152 7.45 5.12 -23.67
N ALA A 153 8.18 5.35 -22.56
CA ALA A 153 9.20 4.38 -22.17
C ALA A 153 8.49 3.06 -21.79
N VAL A 154 8.68 2.01 -22.60
CA VAL A 154 8.17 0.68 -22.29
C VAL A 154 8.86 0.23 -21.01
N GLN A 155 8.08 0.03 -19.95
CA GLN A 155 8.61 -0.55 -18.74
C GLN A 155 9.08 -1.97 -19.03
N PRO A 156 10.30 -2.35 -18.64
CA PRO A 156 10.81 -3.69 -18.88
C PRO A 156 9.91 -4.72 -18.19
N ASP A 157 9.70 -5.87 -18.83
CA ASP A 157 8.98 -6.99 -18.23
C ASP A 157 9.66 -7.38 -16.89
N PRO A 158 8.95 -7.31 -15.75
CA PRO A 158 9.49 -7.66 -14.44
C PRO A 158 10.15 -9.06 -14.39
N ALA A 159 9.68 -10.01 -15.21
CA ALA A 159 10.27 -11.35 -15.24
C ALA A 159 11.74 -11.35 -15.72
N THR A 160 12.13 -10.35 -16.50
CA THR A 160 13.48 -10.22 -17.06
C THR A 160 14.47 -9.55 -16.11
N LEU A 161 13.99 -8.85 -15.08
CA LEU A 161 14.84 -8.06 -14.18
C LEU A 161 15.57 -8.93 -13.15
N PRO A 162 16.77 -8.56 -12.68
CA PRO A 162 17.42 -9.22 -11.56
C PRO A 162 16.60 -9.13 -10.27
N ALA A 163 16.80 -10.08 -9.34
CA ALA A 163 16.07 -10.12 -8.07
C ALA A 163 16.31 -8.87 -7.21
N GLU A 164 17.56 -8.39 -7.15
CA GLU A 164 17.90 -7.15 -6.44
C GLU A 164 17.22 -5.93 -7.07
N HIS A 165 17.10 -5.89 -8.40
CA HIS A 165 16.39 -4.81 -9.09
C HIS A 165 14.88 -4.83 -8.79
N LEU A 166 14.25 -6.00 -8.81
CA LEU A 166 12.85 -6.14 -8.42
C LEU A 166 12.60 -5.63 -6.99
N LEU A 167 13.50 -5.95 -6.05
CA LEU A 167 13.41 -5.42 -4.69
C LEU A 167 13.45 -3.88 -4.67
N HIS A 168 14.35 -3.27 -5.43
CA HIS A 168 14.45 -1.81 -5.51
C HIS A 168 13.17 -1.17 -6.06
N LEU A 169 12.58 -1.74 -7.11
CA LEU A 169 11.32 -1.26 -7.66
C LEU A 169 10.15 -1.42 -6.67
N ILE A 170 10.12 -2.53 -5.92
CA ILE A 170 9.13 -2.72 -4.83
C ILE A 170 9.29 -1.63 -3.77
N LEU A 171 10.53 -1.33 -3.34
CA LEU A 171 10.80 -0.28 -2.35
C LEU A 171 10.44 1.12 -2.87
N GLN A 172 10.67 1.39 -4.16
CA GLN A 172 10.25 2.62 -4.83
C GLN A 172 8.72 2.76 -4.83
N ASP A 173 8.00 1.67 -5.10
CA ASP A 173 6.53 1.63 -5.01
C ASP A 173 6.04 1.82 -3.58
N CYS A 174 6.71 1.26 -2.56
CA CYS A 174 6.40 1.54 -1.16
C CYS A 174 6.54 3.04 -0.85
N SER A 175 7.67 3.65 -1.23
CA SER A 175 7.97 5.06 -0.97
C SER A 175 6.97 6.00 -1.65
N SER A 176 6.73 5.81 -2.95
CA SER A 176 5.79 6.65 -3.70
C SER A 176 4.35 6.48 -3.23
N CYS A 177 3.95 5.27 -2.79
CA CYS A 177 2.64 5.03 -2.17
C CYS A 177 2.51 5.83 -0.88
N HIS A 178 3.49 5.69 0.02
CA HIS A 178 3.45 6.34 1.31
C HIS A 178 3.46 7.87 1.19
N SER A 179 4.26 8.42 0.28
CA SER A 179 4.27 9.86 0.01
C SER A 179 2.87 10.39 -0.34
N LYS A 180 2.15 9.69 -1.22
CA LYS A 180 0.83 10.10 -1.67
C LYS A 180 -0.30 9.78 -0.69
N PHE A 181 -0.32 8.56 -0.17
CA PHE A 181 -1.51 7.96 0.46
C PHE A 181 -1.39 7.68 1.96
N ARG A 182 -0.18 7.74 2.55
CA ARG A 182 -0.01 7.61 4.00
C ARG A 182 -0.01 8.99 4.66
N GLN A 183 -0.66 9.11 5.82
CA GLN A 183 -0.55 10.30 6.66
C GLN A 183 0.89 10.42 7.18
N LYS A 184 1.38 11.65 7.31
CA LYS A 184 2.64 11.89 8.01
C LYS A 184 2.39 11.63 9.49
N VAL A 185 3.33 10.97 10.15
CA VAL A 185 3.36 10.91 11.61
C VAL A 185 3.91 12.26 12.04
N GLU A 186 3.12 13.05 12.76
CA GLU A 186 3.57 14.28 13.41
C GLU A 186 4.51 13.99 14.57
#